data_AF-A0AAD4WGA8-F1
#
_entry.id   AF-A0AAD4WGA8-F1
#
_cell.length_a   1.000
_cell.length_b   1.000
_cell.length_c   1.000
_cell.angle_alpha   90.00
_cell.angle_beta   90.00
_cell.angle_gamma   90.00
#
_symmetry.space_group_name_H-M   'P 1'
#
loop_
_entity.id
_entity.type
_entity.pdbx_description
1 polymer ?
#
loop_
_entity_poly.entity_id
_entity_poly.type
_entity_poly.pdbx_seq_one_letter_code
_entity_poly.pdbx_strand_id
1 'polypeptide(L)'
;MGPTSLNLGQNLICYERIFYLNTLLFNTILEKACEKEVIEVVEFVVEWMHQEKVQPDPATCHFVFSAYANSGFHSTAMEALQALSMRMICEEDGSFPEKAEFEDDFIFAEDLEAESRIVQLFKDSEENLAVALLNLRWCAVLGFPISWSPNQSPWARRLSSNYTARKGAT
;
A
#
# COMPACT_ATOMS: atom_id res chain seq x y z
N MET A 1 -10.48 45.12 -28.48
CA MET A 1 -9.65 44.90 -27.28
C MET A 1 -10.01 43.52 -26.72
N GLY A 2 -9.16 42.51 -26.96
CA GLY A 2 -9.08 41.36 -26.04
C GLY A 2 -8.07 41.71 -24.92
N PRO A 3 -7.82 40.82 -23.93
CA PRO A 3 -8.25 39.42 -23.85
C PRO A 3 -8.99 39.01 -22.54
N THR A 4 -9.84 37.99 -22.64
CA THR A 4 -9.68 36.71 -21.90
C THR A 4 -9.49 36.73 -20.37
N SER A 5 -10.45 37.26 -19.60
CA SER A 5 -10.44 37.08 -18.13
C SER A 5 -11.33 35.93 -17.65
N LEU A 6 -12.47 35.66 -18.30
CA LEU A 6 -13.38 34.57 -17.89
C LEU A 6 -12.95 33.16 -18.36
N ASN A 7 -12.17 33.05 -19.45
CA ASN A 7 -11.84 31.76 -20.06
C ASN A 7 -10.52 31.15 -19.55
N LEU A 8 -9.73 31.88 -18.74
CA LEU A 8 -8.46 31.38 -18.20
C LEU A 8 -8.65 30.65 -16.86
N GLY A 9 -9.47 31.19 -15.95
CA GLY A 9 -9.73 30.59 -14.63
C GLY A 9 -10.53 29.28 -14.68
N GLN A 10 -11.50 29.19 -15.60
CA GLN A 10 -12.28 27.96 -15.81
C GLN A 10 -11.50 26.88 -16.60
N ASN A 11 -10.48 27.24 -17.39
CA ASN A 11 -9.59 26.27 -18.03
C ASN A 11 -8.49 25.74 -17.07
N LEU A 12 -8.06 26.54 -16.09
CA LEU A 12 -7.05 26.12 -15.10
C LEU A 12 -7.61 25.06 -14.14
N ILE A 13 -8.82 25.25 -13.62
CA ILE A 13 -9.54 24.29 -12.75
C ILE A 13 -9.96 23.00 -13.51
N CYS A 14 -10.22 23.09 -14.81
CA CYS A 14 -10.49 21.92 -15.64
C CYS A 14 -9.22 21.09 -15.96
N TYR A 15 -8.02 21.68 -15.88
CA TYR A 15 -6.72 20.97 -15.88
C TYR A 15 -6.36 20.40 -14.51
N GLU A 16 -6.81 21.03 -13.41
CA GLU A 16 -6.57 20.64 -12.00
C GLU A 16 -7.12 19.24 -11.60
N ARG A 17 -7.71 18.45 -12.52
CA ARG A 17 -8.32 17.14 -12.22
C ARG A 17 -8.14 16.05 -13.32
N ILE A 18 -7.23 16.27 -14.27
CA ILE A 18 -6.77 15.28 -15.28
C ILE A 18 -5.53 14.59 -14.68
N PHE A 19 -5.61 13.69 -13.73
CA PHE A 19 -6.25 12.38 -13.69
C PHE A 19 -6.35 12.09 -12.18
N TYR A 20 -7.51 11.77 -11.61
CA TYR A 20 -7.61 11.50 -10.16
C TYR A 20 -6.62 10.37 -9.82
N LEU A 21 -5.50 10.69 -9.16
CA LEU A 21 -4.49 9.71 -8.75
C LEU A 21 -5.21 8.75 -7.82
N ASN A 22 -5.49 7.55 -8.32
CA ASN A 22 -6.29 6.55 -7.64
C ASN A 22 -5.58 5.21 -7.71
N THR A 23 -6.04 4.31 -6.87
CA THR A 23 -5.48 2.96 -6.74
C THR A 23 -5.38 2.24 -8.09
N LEU A 24 -6.37 2.41 -8.98
CA LEU A 24 -6.36 1.79 -10.31
C LEU A 24 -5.18 2.28 -11.19
N LEU A 25 -4.91 3.59 -11.21
CA LEU A 25 -3.79 4.13 -11.98
C LEU A 25 -2.45 3.61 -11.44
N PHE A 26 -2.26 3.68 -10.11
CA PHE A 26 -1.03 3.18 -9.47
C PHE A 26 -0.84 1.69 -9.75
N ASN A 27 -1.91 0.89 -9.60
CA ASN A 27 -1.87 -0.55 -9.85
C ASN A 27 -1.56 -0.88 -11.31
N THR A 28 -2.02 -0.09 -12.28
CA THR A 28 -1.67 -0.28 -13.70
C THR A 28 -0.15 -0.12 -13.92
N ILE A 29 0.46 0.87 -13.27
CA ILE A 29 1.92 1.09 -13.38
C ILE A 29 2.68 -0.02 -12.63
N LEU A 30 2.21 -0.39 -11.43
CA LEU A 30 2.81 -1.45 -10.62
C LEU A 30 2.77 -2.80 -11.32
N GLU A 31 1.66 -3.15 -11.97
CA GLU A 31 1.53 -4.38 -12.78
C GLU A 31 2.62 -4.42 -13.85
N LYS A 32 2.77 -3.36 -14.64
CA LYS A 32 3.79 -3.29 -15.70
C LYS A 32 5.22 -3.25 -15.18
N ALA A 33 5.46 -2.62 -14.04
CA ALA A 33 6.77 -2.65 -13.40
C ALA A 33 7.10 -4.04 -12.83
N CYS A 34 6.12 -4.73 -12.26
CA CYS A 34 6.23 -6.10 -11.75
C CYS A 34 6.50 -7.10 -12.89
N GLU A 35 5.75 -7.05 -13.99
CA GLU A 35 5.96 -7.89 -15.19
C GLU A 35 7.38 -7.76 -15.76
N LYS A 36 8.00 -6.58 -15.59
CA LYS A 36 9.34 -6.27 -16.09
C LYS A 36 10.43 -6.40 -15.02
N GLU A 37 10.07 -6.76 -13.79
CA GLU A 37 10.97 -6.88 -12.64
C GLU A 37 11.80 -5.61 -12.36
N VAL A 38 11.22 -4.43 -12.64
CA VAL A 38 11.91 -3.14 -12.43
C VAL A 38 11.60 -2.61 -11.03
N ILE A 39 12.33 -3.09 -10.03
CA ILE A 39 12.13 -2.77 -8.61
C ILE A 39 12.20 -1.27 -8.35
N GLU A 40 13.09 -0.52 -9.01
CA GLU A 40 13.25 0.91 -8.77
C GLU A 40 12.00 1.72 -9.15
N VAL A 41 11.21 1.22 -10.10
CA VAL A 41 9.92 1.79 -10.50
C VAL A 41 8.84 1.36 -9.51
N VAL A 42 8.80 0.08 -9.11
CA VAL A 42 7.87 -0.41 -8.09
C VAL A 42 7.99 0.40 -6.79
N GLU A 43 9.22 0.58 -6.30
CA GLU A 43 9.52 1.36 -5.10
C GLU A 43 9.12 2.83 -5.22
N PHE A 44 9.39 3.43 -6.39
CA PHE A 44 9.01 4.81 -6.63
C PHE A 44 7.50 5.00 -6.63
N VAL A 45 6.79 4.13 -7.35
CA VAL A 45 5.34 4.23 -7.55
C VAL A 45 4.60 3.98 -6.24
N VAL A 46 5.03 3.01 -5.43
CA VAL A 46 4.39 2.74 -4.13
C VAL A 46 4.68 3.82 -3.10
N GLU A 47 5.86 4.44 -3.12
CA GLU A 47 6.13 5.60 -2.26
C GLU A 47 5.38 6.84 -2.76
N TRP A 48 5.28 7.05 -4.08
CA TRP A 48 4.46 8.12 -4.64
C TRP A 48 2.99 7.97 -4.22
N MET A 49 2.44 6.76 -4.34
CA MET A 49 1.09 6.42 -3.86
C MET A 49 0.89 6.80 -2.38
N HIS A 50 1.88 6.49 -1.53
CA HIS A 50 1.86 6.85 -0.12
C HIS A 50 1.89 8.38 0.12
N GLN A 51 2.73 9.11 -0.61
CA GLN A 51 2.85 10.58 -0.49
C GLN A 51 1.56 11.29 -0.93
N GLU A 52 0.84 10.73 -1.89
CA GLU A 52 -0.47 11.22 -2.36
C GLU A 52 -1.64 10.73 -1.48
N LYS A 53 -1.33 10.02 -0.38
CA LYS A 53 -2.32 9.46 0.57
C LYS A 53 -3.32 8.50 -0.08
N VAL A 54 -2.91 7.80 -1.13
CA VAL A 54 -3.71 6.75 -1.74
C VAL A 54 -3.43 5.43 -1.01
N GLN A 55 -4.47 4.80 -0.45
CA GLN A 55 -4.33 3.53 0.25
C GLN A 55 -4.04 2.38 -0.73
N PRO A 56 -3.07 1.51 -0.42
CA PRO A 56 -2.85 0.29 -1.17
C PRO A 56 -4.07 -0.64 -1.07
N ASP A 57 -4.28 -1.46 -2.08
CA ASP A 57 -5.31 -2.50 -2.09
C ASP A 57 -4.66 -3.90 -2.23
N PRO A 58 -5.45 -4.99 -2.28
CA PRO A 58 -4.94 -6.34 -2.48
C PRO A 58 -4.05 -6.48 -3.72
N ALA A 59 -4.39 -5.80 -4.83
CA ALA A 59 -3.59 -5.83 -6.04
C ALA A 59 -2.27 -5.09 -5.87
N THR A 60 -2.24 -3.95 -5.19
CA THR A 60 -1.00 -3.24 -4.81
C THR A 60 -0.06 -4.16 -4.05
N CYS A 61 -0.57 -4.87 -3.03
CA CYS A 61 0.21 -5.82 -2.24
C CYS A 61 0.77 -6.96 -3.11
N HIS A 62 -0.08 -7.53 -3.96
CA HIS A 62 0.31 -8.61 -4.88
C HIS A 62 1.45 -8.19 -5.81
N PHE A 63 1.35 -7.04 -6.48
CA PHE A 63 2.37 -6.60 -7.43
C PHE A 63 3.70 -6.27 -6.74
N VAL A 64 3.67 -5.57 -5.61
CA VAL A 64 4.89 -5.21 -4.88
C VAL A 64 5.57 -6.46 -4.31
N PHE A 65 4.81 -7.35 -3.68
CA PHE A 65 5.34 -8.61 -3.17
C PHE A 65 5.96 -9.46 -4.28
N SER A 66 5.23 -9.64 -5.39
CA SER A 66 5.68 -10.47 -6.51
C SER A 66 6.94 -9.91 -7.16
N ALA A 67 7.04 -8.59 -7.32
CA ALA A 67 8.24 -7.97 -7.89
C ALA A 67 9.50 -8.27 -7.05
N TYR A 68 9.42 -8.15 -5.72
CA TYR A 68 10.54 -8.52 -4.84
C TYR A 68 10.80 -10.02 -4.82
N ALA A 69 9.75 -10.84 -4.71
CA ALA A 69 9.87 -12.28 -4.61
C ALA A 69 10.46 -12.90 -5.88
N ASN A 70 10.00 -12.48 -7.07
CA ASN A 70 10.52 -12.93 -8.36
C ASN A 70 11.98 -12.53 -8.57
N SER A 71 12.37 -11.39 -8.01
CA SER A 71 13.76 -10.90 -8.03
C SER A 71 14.65 -11.51 -6.93
N GLY A 72 14.14 -12.46 -6.13
CA GLY A 72 14.88 -13.15 -5.08
C GLY A 72 15.04 -12.38 -3.75
N PHE A 73 14.41 -11.22 -3.60
CA PHE A 73 14.46 -10.41 -2.38
C PHE A 73 13.37 -10.80 -1.37
N HIS A 74 13.33 -12.07 -0.96
CA HIS A 74 12.21 -12.61 -0.15
C HIS A 74 12.00 -11.90 1.19
N SER A 75 13.06 -11.55 1.91
CA SER A 75 12.93 -10.79 3.17
C SER A 75 12.31 -9.41 2.93
N THR A 76 12.75 -8.71 1.89
CA THR A 76 12.18 -7.41 1.49
C THR A 76 10.73 -7.55 1.03
N ALA A 77 10.39 -8.65 0.35
CA ALA A 77 9.01 -8.95 -0.04
C ALA A 77 8.08 -9.05 1.20
N MET A 78 8.54 -9.73 2.26
CA MET A 78 7.79 -9.85 3.51
C MET A 78 7.67 -8.51 4.25
N GLU A 79 8.75 -7.72 4.33
CA GLU A 79 8.70 -6.38 4.92
C GLU A 79 7.71 -5.46 4.17
N ALA A 80 7.74 -5.51 2.83
CA ALA A 80 6.84 -4.74 1.99
C ALA A 80 5.37 -5.18 2.16
N LEU A 81 5.12 -6.49 2.17
CA LEU A 81 3.78 -7.06 2.36
C LEU A 81 3.17 -6.63 3.69
N GLN A 82 3.96 -6.68 4.76
CA GLN A 82 3.55 -6.23 6.08
C GLN A 82 3.23 -4.72 6.09
N ALA A 83 4.15 -3.89 5.60
CA ALA A 83 3.99 -2.44 5.59
C ALA A 83 2.78 -2.00 4.76
N LEU A 84 2.54 -2.65 3.61
CA LEU A 84 1.39 -2.35 2.75
C LEU A 84 0.08 -2.86 3.34
N SER A 85 0.07 -4.04 3.95
CA SER A 85 -1.12 -4.56 4.63
C SER A 85 -1.54 -3.64 5.78
N MET A 86 -0.59 -3.12 6.54
CA MET A 86 -0.85 -2.09 7.56
C MET A 86 -1.37 -0.79 6.93
N ARG A 87 -0.78 -0.30 5.83
CA ARG A 87 -1.26 0.91 5.13
C ARG A 87 -2.66 0.74 4.52
N MET A 88 -3.06 -0.48 4.18
CA MET A 88 -4.37 -0.81 3.60
C MET A 88 -5.52 -0.68 4.62
N ILE A 89 -5.25 -0.95 5.90
CA ILE A 89 -6.25 -0.92 6.99
C ILE A 89 -6.07 0.28 7.93
N CYS A 90 -5.13 1.15 7.63
CA CYS A 90 -4.89 2.37 8.37
C CYS A 90 -5.94 3.42 8.00
N GLU A 91 -6.54 4.06 8.99
CA GLU A 91 -7.49 5.16 8.78
C GLU A 91 -6.81 6.39 8.14
N GLU A 92 -7.62 7.32 7.61
CA GLU A 92 -7.13 8.53 6.94
C GLU A 92 -6.21 9.39 7.82
N ASP A 93 -6.41 9.35 9.14
CA ASP A 93 -5.62 10.09 10.12
C ASP A 93 -4.31 9.36 10.53
N GLY A 94 -4.07 8.16 9.99
CA GLY A 94 -2.92 7.33 10.36
C GLY A 94 -3.16 6.40 11.55
N SER A 95 -4.38 6.37 12.10
CA SER A 95 -4.75 5.49 13.20
C SER A 95 -5.16 4.09 12.70
N PHE A 96 -5.32 3.16 13.64
CA PHE A 96 -5.75 1.80 13.35
C PHE A 96 -6.95 1.49 14.26
N PRO A 97 -8.01 0.88 13.72
CA PRO A 97 -9.07 0.36 14.56
C PRO A 97 -8.52 -0.72 15.49
N GLU A 98 -8.88 -0.65 16.77
CA GLU A 98 -8.86 -1.75 17.75
C GLU A 98 -7.70 -2.77 17.63
N LYS A 99 -6.45 -2.27 17.60
CA LYS A 99 -5.22 -3.07 17.40
C LYS A 99 -5.14 -4.37 18.19
N ALA A 100 -5.57 -4.35 19.46
CA ALA A 100 -5.53 -5.52 20.34
C ALA A 100 -6.47 -6.62 19.86
N GLU A 101 -7.65 -6.27 19.37
CA GLU A 101 -8.61 -7.23 18.80
C GLU A 101 -8.04 -7.87 17.52
N PHE A 102 -7.42 -7.06 16.64
CA PHE A 102 -6.73 -7.59 15.46
C PHE A 102 -5.59 -8.55 15.80
N GLU A 103 -4.79 -8.22 16.80
CA GLU A 103 -3.69 -9.08 17.26
C GLU A 103 -4.21 -10.40 17.82
N ASP A 104 -5.13 -10.33 18.78
CA ASP A 104 -5.55 -11.49 19.55
C ASP A 104 -6.49 -12.41 18.76
N ASP A 105 -7.46 -11.85 18.03
CA ASP A 105 -8.52 -12.63 17.39
C ASP A 105 -8.17 -13.10 15.97
N PHE A 106 -7.18 -12.47 15.32
CA PHE A 106 -6.87 -12.74 13.92
C PHE A 106 -5.39 -13.03 13.64
N ILE A 107 -4.46 -12.16 14.05
CA ILE A 107 -3.06 -12.24 13.62
C ILE A 107 -2.30 -13.32 14.39
N PHE A 108 -2.43 -13.34 15.72
CA PHE A 108 -1.72 -14.28 16.59
C PHE A 108 -2.58 -15.43 17.11
N ALA A 109 -3.88 -15.43 16.78
CA ALA A 109 -4.80 -16.50 17.15
C ALA A 109 -4.27 -17.88 16.71
N GLU A 110 -4.02 -18.80 17.63
CA GLU A 110 -3.49 -20.14 17.31
C GLU A 110 -4.60 -21.16 16.95
N ASP A 111 -5.87 -20.77 17.08
CA ASP A 111 -6.99 -21.67 16.83
C ASP A 111 -7.26 -21.90 15.33
N LEU A 112 -7.90 -23.04 15.03
CA LEU A 112 -8.23 -23.46 13.67
C LEU A 112 -9.33 -22.61 13.02
N GLU A 113 -10.02 -21.77 13.79
CA GLU A 113 -11.12 -20.93 13.31
C GLU A 113 -10.66 -19.53 12.92
N ALA A 114 -9.43 -19.12 13.25
CA ALA A 114 -8.88 -17.81 12.94
C ALA A 114 -9.00 -17.44 11.45
N GLU A 115 -8.63 -18.34 10.55
CA GLU A 115 -8.81 -18.13 9.12
C GLU A 115 -10.28 -18.06 8.72
N SER A 116 -11.16 -18.85 9.36
CA SER A 116 -12.60 -18.80 9.11
C SER A 116 -13.20 -17.45 9.52
N ARG A 117 -12.73 -16.85 10.63
CA ARG A 117 -13.13 -15.50 11.04
C ARG A 117 -12.70 -14.46 10.01
N ILE A 118 -11.47 -14.56 9.51
CA ILE A 118 -10.99 -13.64 8.45
C ILE A 118 -11.77 -13.82 7.15
N VAL A 119 -12.06 -15.06 6.75
CA VAL A 119 -12.83 -15.35 5.53
C VAL A 119 -14.26 -14.80 5.62
N GLN A 120 -14.84 -14.72 6.81
CA GLN A 120 -16.17 -14.18 7.01
C GLN A 120 -16.24 -12.68 6.64
N LEU A 121 -15.17 -11.91 6.83
CA LEU A 121 -15.09 -10.49 6.48
C LEU A 121 -15.29 -10.22 4.98
N PHE A 122 -14.95 -11.17 4.09
CA PHE A 122 -15.27 -11.03 2.66
C PHE A 122 -16.79 -11.01 2.42
N LYS A 123 -17.58 -11.73 3.23
CA LYS A 123 -19.05 -11.71 3.09
C LYS A 123 -19.64 -10.38 3.55
N ASP A 124 -18.95 -9.71 4.46
CA ASP A 124 -19.32 -8.41 5.01
C ASP A 124 -18.80 -7.24 4.15
N SER A 125 -18.26 -7.54 2.96
CA SER A 125 -17.69 -6.56 2.01
C SER A 125 -16.45 -5.82 2.54
N GLU A 126 -15.74 -6.41 3.50
CA GLU A 126 -14.51 -5.88 4.10
C GLU A 126 -13.26 -6.54 3.49
N GLU A 127 -13.21 -6.63 2.15
CA GLU A 127 -12.18 -7.37 1.42
C GLU A 127 -10.75 -6.90 1.73
N ASN A 128 -10.55 -5.59 1.85
CA ASN A 128 -9.25 -5.00 2.20
C ASN A 128 -8.80 -5.42 3.60
N LEU A 129 -9.70 -5.40 4.59
CA LEU A 129 -9.40 -5.84 5.95
C LEU A 129 -9.07 -7.34 5.95
N ALA A 130 -9.89 -8.15 5.29
CA ALA A 130 -9.70 -9.58 5.21
C ALA A 130 -8.32 -9.95 4.62
N VAL A 131 -7.97 -9.36 3.48
CA VAL A 131 -6.67 -9.60 2.82
C VAL A 131 -5.50 -9.12 3.68
N ALA A 132 -5.61 -7.94 4.29
CA ALA A 132 -4.56 -7.43 5.17
C ALA A 132 -4.34 -8.33 6.38
N LEU A 133 -5.40 -8.81 7.04
CA LEU A 133 -5.30 -9.72 8.17
C LEU A 133 -4.69 -11.07 7.78
N LEU A 134 -5.06 -11.63 6.62
CA LEU A 134 -4.41 -12.85 6.09
C LEU A 134 -2.90 -12.65 5.86
N ASN A 135 -2.52 -11.52 5.24
CA ASN A 135 -1.12 -11.19 4.97
C ASN A 135 -0.32 -10.99 6.27
N LEU A 136 -0.88 -10.26 7.24
CA LEU A 136 -0.24 -10.03 8.54
C LEU A 136 -0.09 -11.32 9.34
N ARG A 137 -1.13 -12.16 9.36
CA ARG A 137 -1.05 -13.50 9.95
C ARG A 137 0.02 -14.35 9.28
N TRP A 138 0.11 -14.33 7.95
CA TRP A 138 1.15 -15.07 7.23
C TRP A 138 2.56 -14.58 7.58
N CYS A 139 2.76 -13.26 7.69
CA CYS A 139 4.01 -12.67 8.17
C CYS A 139 4.36 -13.18 9.59
N ALA A 140 3.40 -13.16 10.51
CA ALA A 140 3.59 -13.62 11.89
C ALA A 140 3.95 -15.11 11.96
N VAL A 141 3.24 -15.97 11.21
CA VAL A 141 3.51 -17.41 11.14
C VAL A 141 4.92 -17.71 10.62
N LEU A 142 5.43 -16.90 9.70
CA LEU A 142 6.80 -17.00 9.19
C LEU A 142 7.86 -16.34 10.10
N GLY A 143 7.46 -15.83 11.27
CA GLY A 143 8.35 -15.25 12.28
C GLY A 143 8.73 -13.79 12.03
N PHE A 144 8.03 -13.08 11.14
CA PHE A 144 8.23 -11.65 10.95
C PHE A 144 7.44 -10.88 12.02
N PRO A 145 8.09 -10.05 12.87
CA PRO A 145 7.43 -9.37 13.97
C PRO A 145 6.43 -8.33 13.45
N ILE A 146 5.21 -8.33 13.99
CA ILE A 146 4.16 -7.40 13.60
C ILE A 146 4.39 -6.02 14.22
N SER A 147 4.38 -4.96 13.40
CA SER A 147 4.53 -3.58 13.84
C SER A 147 3.40 -2.70 13.31
N TRP A 148 2.67 -2.05 14.22
CA TRP A 148 1.64 -1.05 13.93
C TRP A 148 2.22 0.33 13.59
N SER A 149 3.40 0.36 12.98
CA SER A 149 4.08 1.58 12.56
C SER A 149 4.68 1.36 11.16
N PRO A 150 3.84 1.21 10.12
CA PRO A 150 4.29 0.79 8.79
C PRO A 150 5.38 1.69 8.20
N ASN A 151 5.34 2.99 8.50
CA ASN A 151 6.30 3.98 8.02
C ASN A 151 7.66 3.93 8.75
N GLN A 152 7.76 3.17 9.84
CA GLN A 152 8.99 2.97 10.59
C GLN A 152 9.74 1.69 10.20
N SER A 153 9.15 0.84 9.36
CA SER A 153 9.84 -0.34 8.83
C SER A 153 11.12 0.05 8.07
N PRO A 154 12.17 -0.79 8.07
CA PRO A 154 13.38 -0.54 7.28
C PRO A 154 13.05 -0.30 5.80
N TRP A 155 12.14 -1.11 5.24
CA TRP A 155 11.58 -0.93 3.92
C TRP A 155 11.00 0.47 3.68
N ALA A 156 10.06 0.93 4.49
CA ALA A 156 9.40 2.22 4.27
C ALA A 156 10.36 3.40 4.45
N ARG A 157 11.25 3.37 5.45
CA ARG A 157 12.24 4.44 5.66
C ARG A 157 13.20 4.59 4.47
N ARG A 158 13.62 3.46 3.89
CA ARG A 158 14.48 3.44 2.70
C ARG A 158 13.77 4.06 1.50
N LEU A 159 12.51 3.67 1.25
CA LEU A 159 11.70 4.23 0.15
C LEU A 159 11.52 5.74 0.29
N SER A 160 11.11 6.20 1.48
CA SER A 160 10.93 7.62 1.75
C SER A 160 12.22 8.44 1.55
N SER A 161 13.36 7.90 1.99
CA SER A 161 14.68 8.52 1.78
C SER A 161 15.03 8.62 0.29
N ASN A 162 14.84 7.54 -0.45
CA ASN A 162 15.11 7.48 -1.89
C ASN A 162 14.20 8.44 -2.68
N TYR A 163 12.92 8.51 -2.31
CA TYR A 163 11.96 9.41 -2.95
C TYR A 163 12.31 10.88 -2.72
N THR A 164 12.68 11.24 -1.49
CA THR A 164 13.12 12.60 -1.14
C THR A 164 14.36 13.00 -1.91
N ALA A 165 15.34 12.11 -2.02
CA ALA A 165 16.56 12.35 -2.78
C ALA A 165 16.29 12.59 -4.27
N ARG A 166 15.34 11.85 -4.87
CA ARG A 166 14.95 12.05 -6.28
C ARG A 166 14.25 13.38 -6.52
N LYS A 167 13.34 13.78 -5.61
CA LYS A 167 12.62 15.06 -5.72
C LYS A 167 13.54 16.28 -5.51
N GLY A 168 14.60 16.14 -4.73
CA GLY A 168 15.60 17.20 -4.55
C GLY A 168 16.58 17.36 -5.73
N ALA A 169 16.63 16.39 -6.64
CA ALA A 169 17.50 16.40 -7.80
C ALA A 169 16.84 16.97 -9.08
N THR A 170 15.52 17.19 -9.05
CA THR A 170 14.69 17.76 -10.13
C THR A 170 14.38 19.22 -9.88
#